data_AF-A0A959UBQ1-F1
#
_entry.id   AF-A0A959UBQ1-F1
#
_cell.length_a   1.000
_cell.length_b   1.000
_cell.length_c   1.000
_cell.angle_alpha   90.00
_cell.angle_beta   90.00
_cell.angle_gamma   90.00
#
_symmetry.space_group_name_H-M   'P 1'
#
loop_
_entity.id
_entity.type
_entity.pdbx_description
1 polymer ?
#
loop_
_entity_poly.entity_id
_entity_poly.type
_entity_poly.pdbx_seq_one_letter_code
_entity_poly.pdbx_strand_id
1 'polypeptide(L)'
;AFFSPDGTKLIFRSSRPKTEAEIKEYKDLLAEGLVQPTNMELYICNVDGSELRQLTNLGKANWCPFFHPSGEKIIFASNHATERGFPFNLYMINIDGTGLTQITEDDTFDAFPVFSNDGKYLVFSSNRNNGGTRETNLFVAEWQD
;
A
#
# COMPACT_ATOMS: atom_id res chain seq x y z
N ALA A 1 1.82 -0.92 9.38
CA ALA A 1 3.24 -0.58 9.13
C ALA A 1 4.00 -1.89 9.06
N PHE A 2 5.07 -1.97 8.30
CA PHE A 2 5.93 -3.15 8.21
C PHE A 2 7.39 -2.74 8.34
N PHE A 3 8.19 -3.63 8.94
CA PHE A 3 9.64 -3.48 9.00
C PHE A 3 10.27 -3.95 7.69
N SER A 4 11.40 -3.36 7.32
CA SER A 4 12.27 -3.91 6.27
C SER A 4 12.83 -5.28 6.69
N PRO A 5 13.29 -6.12 5.75
CA PRO A 5 13.80 -7.46 6.06
C PRO A 5 14.96 -7.47 7.06
N ASP A 6 15.80 -6.44 7.02
CA ASP A 6 16.92 -6.23 7.95
C ASP A 6 16.52 -5.52 9.26
N GLY A 7 15.26 -5.12 9.40
CA GLY A 7 14.72 -4.44 10.56
C GLY A 7 15.19 -2.99 10.74
N THR A 8 15.83 -2.36 9.75
CA THR A 8 16.37 -1.00 9.87
C THR A 8 15.38 0.11 9.50
N LYS A 9 14.33 -0.21 8.73
CA LYS A 9 13.34 0.74 8.21
C LYS A 9 11.91 0.32 8.51
N LEU A 10 11.02 1.31 8.50
CA LEU A 10 9.57 1.15 8.59
C LEU A 10 8.91 1.72 7.34
N ILE A 11 7.96 0.98 6.78
CA ILE A 11 7.01 1.48 5.78
C ILE A 11 5.61 1.57 6.39
N PHE A 12 4.93 2.68 6.19
CA PHE A 12 3.58 2.91 6.70
C PHE A 12 2.80 3.85 5.79
N ARG A 13 1.47 3.83 5.92
CA ARG A 13 0.59 4.77 5.22
C ARG A 13 0.21 5.90 6.16
N SER A 14 0.06 7.10 5.63
CA SER A 14 -0.38 8.26 6.41
C SER A 14 -1.08 9.28 5.51
N SER A 15 -2.15 9.88 6.01
CA SER A 15 -2.68 11.13 5.47
C SER A 15 -1.92 12.29 6.11
N ARG A 16 -1.49 13.27 5.31
CA ARG A 16 -0.86 14.50 5.79
C ARG A 16 -1.61 15.72 5.23
N PRO A 17 -2.75 16.11 5.84
CA PRO A 17 -3.55 17.24 5.37
C PRO A 17 -2.72 18.53 5.37
N LYS A 18 -2.85 19.34 4.32
CA LYS A 18 -2.00 20.53 4.10
C LYS A 18 -2.80 21.81 4.09
N THR A 19 -4.04 21.78 3.60
CA THR A 19 -4.90 22.97 3.55
C THR A 19 -5.58 23.21 4.89
N GLU A 20 -5.95 24.46 5.16
CA GLU A 20 -6.67 24.82 6.39
C GLU A 20 -7.98 24.02 6.54
N ALA A 21 -8.69 23.80 5.43
CA ALA A 21 -9.92 23.03 5.39
C ALA A 21 -9.69 21.56 5.77
N GLU A 22 -8.71 20.89 5.15
CA GLU A 22 -8.37 19.49 5.46
C GLU A 22 -7.87 19.33 6.90
N ILE A 23 -7.08 20.29 7.40
CA ILE A 23 -6.57 20.27 8.78
C ILE A 23 -7.73 20.45 9.77
N LYS A 24 -8.68 21.34 9.47
CA LYS A 24 -9.87 21.54 10.30
C LYS A 24 -10.71 20.27 10.36
N GLU A 25 -11.05 19.69 9.20
CA GLU A 25 -11.82 18.45 9.10
C GLU A 25 -11.14 17.31 9.88
N TYR A 26 -9.83 17.12 9.71
CA TYR A 26 -9.07 16.12 10.46
C TYR A 26 -9.16 16.32 11.98
N LYS A 27 -9.03 17.57 12.45
CA LYS A 27 -9.10 17.89 13.89
C LYS A 27 -10.49 17.73 14.47
N ASP A 28 -11.53 18.11 13.72
CA ASP A 28 -12.93 17.96 14.13
C ASP A 28 -13.27 16.48 14.31
N LEU A 29 -12.94 15.64 13.32
CA LEU A 29 -13.11 14.19 13.42
C LEU A 29 -12.33 13.61 14.61
N LEU A 30 -11.07 14.03 14.79
CA LEU A 30 -10.24 13.54 15.89
C LEU A 30 -10.82 13.89 17.27
N ALA A 31 -11.45 15.06 17.42
CA ALA A 31 -12.11 15.46 18.66
C ALA A 31 -13.29 14.53 19.03
N GLU A 32 -13.88 13.88 18.03
CA GLU A 32 -14.93 12.86 18.18
C GLU A 32 -14.37 11.42 18.24
N GLY A 33 -13.04 11.25 18.19
CA GLY A 33 -12.40 9.93 18.12
C GLY A 33 -12.53 9.26 16.75
N LEU A 34 -12.83 10.02 15.70
CA LEU A 34 -13.02 9.56 14.33
C LEU A 34 -11.81 9.92 13.44
N VAL A 35 -11.67 9.20 12.34
CA VAL A 35 -10.75 9.50 11.24
C VAL A 35 -11.41 9.20 9.92
N GLN A 36 -11.18 10.04 8.90
CA GLN A 36 -11.64 9.81 7.53
C GLN A 36 -10.46 9.96 6.56
N PRO A 37 -9.57 8.98 6.49
CA PRO A 37 -8.42 9.08 5.60
C PRO A 37 -8.84 8.67 4.17
N THR A 38 -8.94 9.64 3.28
CA THR A 38 -9.29 9.44 1.86
C THR A 38 -8.05 9.28 0.99
N ASN A 39 -7.05 10.13 1.20
CA ASN A 39 -5.76 10.11 0.51
C ASN A 39 -4.67 9.68 1.48
N MET A 40 -4.18 8.45 1.30
CA MET A 40 -3.12 7.91 2.13
C MET A 40 -1.96 7.49 1.24
N GLU A 41 -0.86 8.19 1.44
CA GLU A 41 0.40 7.90 0.78
C GLU A 41 1.27 7.01 1.66
N LEU A 42 2.18 6.29 1.04
CA LEU A 42 3.19 5.52 1.72
C LEU A 42 4.34 6.43 2.13
N TYR A 43 4.86 6.20 3.32
CA TYR A 43 6.00 6.88 3.92
C TYR A 43 6.98 5.84 4.42
N ILE A 44 8.26 6.12 4.26
CA ILE A 44 9.37 5.30 4.74
C ILE A 44 10.27 6.12 5.67
N CYS A 45 10.76 5.50 6.74
CA CYS A 45 11.72 6.10 7.67
C CYS A 45 12.62 5.01 8.27
N ASN A 46 13.68 5.40 8.96
CA ASN A 46 14.41 4.49 9.84
C ASN A 46 13.56 4.13 11.06
N VAL A 47 13.86 3.00 11.71
CA VAL A 47 13.11 2.53 12.90
C VAL A 47 13.12 3.49 14.07
N ASP A 48 14.13 4.36 14.17
CA ASP A 48 14.22 5.44 15.17
C ASP A 48 13.40 6.69 14.80
N GLY A 49 12.74 6.68 13.64
CA GLY A 49 11.94 7.79 13.10
C GLY A 49 12.73 8.80 12.28
N SER A 50 14.05 8.66 12.16
CA SER A 50 14.88 9.51 11.31
C SER A 50 14.65 9.23 9.81
N GLU A 51 15.08 10.15 8.96
CA GLU A 51 14.98 10.04 7.49
C GLU A 51 13.56 9.77 6.96
N LEU A 52 12.55 10.25 7.67
CA LEU A 52 11.16 10.18 7.23
C LEU A 52 11.00 10.89 5.89
N ARG A 53 10.51 10.17 4.88
CA ARG A 53 10.10 10.74 3.60
C ARG A 53 8.87 10.06 3.03
N GLN A 54 8.20 10.80 2.16
CA GLN A 54 7.09 10.30 1.37
C GLN A 54 7.63 9.40 0.25
N LEU A 55 7.04 8.22 0.07
CA LEU A 55 7.43 7.23 -0.93
C LEU A 55 6.52 7.29 -2.17
N THR A 56 5.21 7.41 -1.96
CA THR A 56 4.22 7.53 -3.06
C THR A 56 3.60 8.91 -3.08
N ASN A 57 3.16 9.37 -4.24
CA ASN A 57 2.37 10.58 -4.40
C ASN A 57 1.30 10.35 -5.47
N LEU A 58 0.37 9.45 -5.19
CA LEU A 58 -0.58 8.91 -6.17
C LEU A 58 -1.99 9.48 -6.03
N GLY A 59 -2.25 10.25 -4.97
CA GLY A 59 -3.46 11.05 -4.80
C GLY A 59 -4.70 10.25 -4.44
N LYS A 60 -4.57 8.96 -4.09
CA LYS A 60 -5.67 8.09 -3.66
C LYS A 60 -5.23 7.15 -2.53
N ALA A 61 -5.86 5.99 -2.42
CA ALA A 61 -5.55 5.01 -1.40
C ALA A 61 -4.36 4.14 -1.82
N ASN A 62 -3.30 4.15 -1.01
CA ASN A 62 -2.12 3.27 -1.15
C ASN A 62 -1.93 2.48 0.14
N TRP A 63 -2.27 1.19 0.11
CA TRP A 63 -2.55 0.38 1.29
C TRP A 63 -1.64 -0.86 1.36
N CYS A 64 -1.64 -1.48 2.54
CA CYS A 64 -0.94 -2.75 2.84
C CYS A 64 0.44 -2.87 2.17
N PRO A 65 1.37 -1.91 2.41
CA PRO A 65 2.70 -2.02 1.85
C PRO A 65 3.46 -3.18 2.49
N PHE A 66 4.29 -3.87 1.72
CA PHE A 66 5.17 -4.92 2.19
C PHE A 66 6.53 -4.83 1.46
N PHE A 67 7.62 -5.06 2.18
CA PHE A 67 8.95 -5.07 1.56
C PHE A 67 9.14 -6.34 0.74
N HIS A 68 9.69 -6.20 -0.46
CA HIS A 68 10.28 -7.34 -1.15
C HIS A 68 11.48 -7.86 -0.33
N PRO A 69 11.75 -9.18 -0.27
CA PRO A 69 12.84 -9.74 0.54
C PRO A 69 14.24 -9.24 0.17
N SER A 70 14.43 -8.71 -1.05
CA SER A 70 15.69 -8.03 -1.42
C SER A 70 15.93 -6.74 -0.62
N GLY A 71 14.90 -6.16 0.00
CA GLY A 71 14.96 -4.88 0.70
C GLY A 71 14.95 -3.65 -0.22
N GLU A 72 14.90 -3.83 -1.53
CA GLU A 72 15.04 -2.75 -2.52
C GLU A 72 13.71 -2.24 -3.08
N LYS A 73 12.63 -3.01 -2.92
CA LYS A 73 11.31 -2.71 -3.49
C LYS A 73 10.20 -2.88 -2.44
N ILE A 74 9.10 -2.17 -2.67
CA ILE A 74 7.86 -2.26 -1.87
C ILE A 74 6.74 -2.68 -2.81
N ILE A 75 6.00 -3.72 -2.44
CA ILE A 75 4.71 -4.07 -3.05
C ILE A 75 3.57 -3.50 -2.20
N PHE A 76 2.51 -3.01 -2.83
CA PHE A 76 1.38 -2.39 -2.14
C PHE A 76 0.11 -2.47 -3.00
N ALA A 77 -1.06 -2.30 -2.38
CA ALA A 77 -2.32 -2.20 -3.11
C ALA A 77 -2.67 -0.73 -3.34
N SER A 78 -3.15 -0.39 -4.54
CA SER A 78 -3.59 0.97 -4.84
C SER A 78 -4.78 1.00 -5.79
N ASN A 79 -5.62 2.03 -5.62
CA ASN A 79 -6.71 2.35 -6.53
C ASN A 79 -6.41 3.61 -7.36
N HIS A 80 -5.17 4.11 -7.36
CA HIS A 80 -4.82 5.40 -7.95
C HIS A 80 -5.18 5.51 -9.44
N ALA A 81 -5.04 4.43 -10.20
CA ALA A 81 -5.37 4.37 -11.62
C ALA A 81 -6.88 4.29 -11.92
N THR A 82 -7.73 4.19 -10.89
CA THR A 82 -9.18 3.95 -11.05
C THR A 82 -9.99 5.21 -10.77
N GLU A 83 -11.02 5.51 -11.55
CA GLU A 83 -11.82 6.72 -11.31
C GLU A 83 -12.67 6.65 -10.04
N ARG A 84 -13.32 5.51 -9.79
CA ARG A 84 -14.35 5.33 -8.75
C ARG A 84 -13.81 4.81 -7.42
N GLY A 85 -12.50 4.81 -7.22
CA GLY A 85 -11.84 4.30 -6.01
C GLY A 85 -11.82 2.76 -5.90
N PHE A 86 -12.17 2.08 -6.99
CA PHE A 86 -12.14 0.63 -7.18
C PHE A 86 -11.96 0.34 -8.68
N PRO A 87 -11.28 -0.73 -9.11
CA PRO A 87 -10.60 -1.77 -8.32
C PRO A 87 -9.36 -1.31 -7.52
N PHE A 88 -8.87 -2.18 -6.65
CA PHE A 88 -7.50 -2.08 -6.14
C PHE A 88 -6.66 -3.11 -6.88
N ASN A 89 -5.51 -2.68 -7.37
CA ASN A 89 -4.51 -3.55 -7.97
C ASN A 89 -3.22 -3.50 -7.17
N LEU A 90 -2.38 -4.51 -7.33
CA LEU A 90 -1.05 -4.53 -6.74
C LEU A 90 -0.07 -3.74 -7.60
N TYR A 91 0.78 -2.97 -6.94
CA TYR A 91 1.85 -2.18 -7.53
C TYR A 91 3.14 -2.42 -6.77
N MET A 92 4.26 -2.28 -7.47
CA MET A 92 5.59 -2.33 -6.89
C MET A 92 6.34 -1.04 -7.19
N ILE A 93 7.14 -0.56 -6.24
CA ILE A 93 7.94 0.66 -6.36
C ILE A 93 9.30 0.44 -5.72
N ASN A 94 10.35 1.06 -6.25
CA ASN A 94 11.67 1.04 -5.61
C ASN A 94 11.60 1.79 -4.27
N ILE A 95 12.45 1.41 -3.31
CA ILE A 95 12.47 2.08 -2.00
C ILE A 95 12.78 3.57 -2.13
N ASP A 96 13.50 4.01 -3.17
CA ASP A 96 13.78 5.43 -3.43
C ASP A 96 12.58 6.22 -3.99
N GLY A 97 11.48 5.55 -4.33
CA GLY A 97 10.27 6.14 -4.90
C GLY A 97 10.21 6.14 -6.42
N THR A 98 11.20 5.56 -7.10
CA THR A 98 11.22 5.42 -8.57
C THR A 98 10.63 4.08 -9.01
N GLY A 99 10.46 3.90 -10.32
CA GLY A 99 10.15 2.58 -10.90
C GLY A 99 8.80 2.01 -10.47
N LEU A 100 7.76 2.85 -10.36
CA LEU A 100 6.40 2.38 -10.11
C LEU A 100 5.93 1.49 -11.27
N THR A 101 5.59 0.24 -10.94
CA THR A 101 5.11 -0.78 -11.89
C THR A 101 3.83 -1.41 -11.36
N GLN A 102 2.85 -1.61 -12.24
CA GLN A 102 1.63 -2.36 -11.92
C GLN A 102 1.91 -3.86 -12.02
N ILE A 103 1.47 -4.64 -11.03
CA ILE A 103 1.72 -6.08 -10.91
C ILE A 103 0.47 -6.89 -11.27
N THR A 104 -0.72 -6.42 -10.87
CA THR A 104 -1.99 -7.04 -11.26
C THR A 104 -2.82 -6.05 -12.08
N GLU A 105 -3.58 -6.56 -13.05
CA GLU A 105 -4.40 -5.77 -13.98
C GLU A 105 -5.87 -6.20 -13.93
N ASP A 106 -6.30 -6.73 -12.78
CA ASP A 106 -7.63 -7.27 -12.60
C ASP A 106 -8.68 -6.14 -12.48
N ASP A 107 -9.92 -6.46 -12.88
CA ASP A 107 -11.09 -5.61 -12.70
C ASP A 107 -11.76 -5.80 -11.33
N THR A 108 -11.15 -6.63 -10.47
CA THR A 108 -11.62 -6.97 -9.13
C THR A 108 -10.68 -6.44 -8.04
N PHE A 109 -10.92 -6.83 -6.79
CA PHE A 109 -10.10 -6.41 -5.66
C PHE A 109 -8.85 -7.28 -5.57
N ASP A 110 -7.65 -6.67 -5.53
CA ASP A 110 -6.41 -7.31 -5.11
C ASP A 110 -5.75 -6.50 -3.98
N ALA A 111 -5.42 -7.15 -2.86
CA ALA A 111 -4.75 -6.50 -1.73
C ALA A 111 -4.02 -7.47 -0.80
N PHE A 112 -3.47 -6.91 0.28
CA PHE A 112 -2.76 -7.62 1.34
C PHE A 112 -1.59 -8.50 0.83
N PRO A 113 -0.68 -7.96 0.01
CA PRO A 113 0.45 -8.72 -0.52
C PRO A 113 1.47 -9.03 0.59
N VAL A 114 1.99 -10.25 0.59
CA VAL A 114 3.09 -10.70 1.48
C VAL A 114 4.00 -11.65 0.71
N PHE A 115 5.29 -11.34 0.64
CA PHE A 115 6.29 -12.22 0.03
C PHE A 115 6.75 -13.31 1.01
N SER A 116 7.09 -14.49 0.47
CA SER A 116 7.90 -15.48 1.19
C SER A 116 9.31 -14.92 1.47
N ASN A 117 9.97 -15.39 2.53
CA ASN A 117 11.30 -14.88 2.91
C ASN A 117 12.37 -15.06 1.83
N ASP A 118 12.21 -16.06 0.94
CA ASP A 118 13.11 -16.33 -0.18
C ASP A 118 12.72 -15.59 -1.47
N GLY A 119 11.65 -14.80 -1.46
CA GLY A 119 11.17 -14.02 -2.60
C GLY A 119 10.49 -14.82 -3.70
N LYS A 120 10.39 -16.15 -3.57
CA LYS A 120 9.87 -17.02 -4.63
C LYS A 120 8.35 -17.02 -4.75
N TYR A 121 7.65 -16.64 -3.69
CA TYR A 121 6.19 -16.67 -3.67
C TYR A 121 5.61 -15.37 -3.13
N LEU A 122 4.49 -14.97 -3.73
CA LEU A 122 3.65 -13.89 -3.26
C LEU A 122 2.30 -14.46 -2.84
N VAL A 123 1.90 -14.21 -1.60
CA VAL A 123 0.52 -14.40 -1.14
C VAL A 123 -0.20 -13.08 -1.23
N PHE A 124 -1.44 -13.09 -1.73
CA PHE A 124 -2.31 -11.92 -1.75
C PHE A 124 -3.77 -12.33 -1.67
N SER A 125 -4.63 -11.39 -1.29
CA SER A 125 -6.07 -11.56 -1.24
C SER A 125 -6.71 -11.04 -2.52
N SER A 126 -7.65 -11.78 -3.09
CA SER A 126 -8.35 -11.35 -4.30
C SER A 126 -9.80 -11.81 -4.37
N ASN A 127 -10.61 -11.05 -5.12
CA ASN A 127 -11.98 -11.43 -5.48
C ASN A 127 -12.07 -12.12 -6.85
N ARG A 128 -10.93 -12.42 -7.48
CA ARG A 128 -10.89 -13.17 -8.74
C ARG A 128 -11.53 -14.55 -8.60
N ASN A 129 -12.08 -15.06 -9.70
CA ASN A 129 -12.66 -16.41 -9.82
C ASN A 129 -13.78 -16.75 -8.81
N ASN A 130 -14.51 -15.75 -8.29
CA ASN A 130 -15.54 -15.94 -7.25
C ASN A 130 -16.99 -15.96 -7.78
N GLY A 131 -17.20 -16.05 -9.09
CA GLY A 131 -18.53 -16.05 -9.71
C GLY A 131 -19.31 -14.73 -9.62
N GLY A 132 -18.62 -13.60 -9.40
CA GLY A 132 -19.25 -12.26 -9.29
C GLY A 132 -19.76 -11.93 -7.88
N THR A 133 -19.41 -12.74 -6.88
CA THR A 133 -19.72 -12.48 -5.48
C THR A 133 -18.77 -11.43 -4.90
N ARG A 134 -18.89 -11.13 -3.61
CA ARG A 134 -17.95 -10.27 -2.87
C ARG A 134 -16.96 -11.07 -2.01
N GLU A 135 -16.84 -12.37 -2.27
CA GLU A 135 -15.92 -13.23 -1.53
C GLU A 135 -14.47 -12.85 -1.83
N THR A 136 -13.66 -12.74 -0.78
CA THR A 136 -12.22 -12.53 -0.85
C THR A 136 -11.51 -13.82 -0.48
N ASN A 137 -10.70 -14.34 -1.41
CA ASN A 137 -9.94 -15.56 -1.24
C ASN A 137 -8.43 -15.27 -1.19
N LEU A 138 -7.65 -16.22 -0.67
CA LEU A 138 -6.19 -16.13 -0.68
C LEU A 138 -5.63 -16.86 -1.90
N PHE A 139 -4.68 -16.22 -2.57
CA PHE A 139 -3.96 -16.75 -3.71
C PHE A 139 -2.47 -16.79 -3.40
N VAL A 140 -1.80 -17.80 -3.95
CA VAL A 140 -0.34 -17.92 -3.93
C VAL A 140 0.12 -17.91 -5.38
N ALA A 141 1.05 -17.02 -5.70
CA ALA A 141 1.70 -16.95 -7.01
C ALA A 141 3.20 -17.22 -6.85
N GLU A 142 3.78 -17.91 -7.82
CA GLU A 142 5.24 -17.96 -7.98
C GLU A 142 5.70 -16.62 -8.56
N TRP A 143 6.68 -16.00 -7.94
CA TRP A 143 7.20 -14.69 -8.34
C TRP A 143 8.27 -14.82 -9.42
N GLN A 144 8.21 -13.95 -10.43
CA GLN A 144 9.17 -13.88 -11.52
C GLN A 144 9.63 -12.41 -11.65
N ASP A 145 10.94 -12.19 -11.63
CA ASP A 145 11.56 -10.86 -11.68
C ASP A 145 11.59 -10.24 -13.09
#